data_AF-A0A0F8YD83-F1
#
_entry.id   AF-A0A0F8YD83-F1
#
_cell.length_a   1.000
_cell.length_b   1.000
_cell.length_c   1.000
_cell.angle_alpha   90.00
_cell.angle_beta   90.00
_cell.angle_gamma   90.00
#
_symmetry.space_group_name_H-M   'P 1'
#
loop_
_entity.id
_entity.type
_entity.pdbx_description
1 polymer ?
#
loop_
_entity_poly.entity_id
_entity_poly.type
_entity_poly.pdbx_seq_one_letter_code
_entity_poly.pdbx_strand_id
1 'polypeptide(L)' 'MIEHDVLVVGGGLAGLRAAVGLSDRWDVAEISKVHPVRSHSGAAQGGMNAALGN' A
#
# COMPACT_ATOMS: atom_id res chain seq x y z
N MET A 1 22.73 0.96 10.38
CA MET A 1 21.31 0.97 10.83
C MET A 1 20.47 1.21 9.59
N ILE A 2 19.28 0.60 9.48
CA ILE A 2 18.35 0.95 8.39
C ILE A 2 17.46 2.06 8.93
N GLU A 3 17.43 3.20 8.24
CA GLU A 3 16.70 4.40 8.64
C GLU A 3 15.92 4.91 7.43
N HIS A 4 14.67 5.29 7.65
CA HIS A 4 13.75 5.87 6.68
C HIS A 4 12.87 6.88 7.41
N ASP A 5 12.40 7.91 6.72
CA ASP A 5 11.51 8.91 7.33
C ASP A 5 10.14 8.30 7.67
N VAL A 6 9.68 7.33 6.86
CA VAL A 6 8.43 6.60 7.09
C VAL A 6 8.61 5.09 6.89
N LEU A 7 8.05 4.31 7.81
CA LEU A 7 7.93 2.86 7.68
C LEU A 7 6.45 2.45 7.56
N VAL A 8 6.10 1.80 6.45
CA VAL A 8 4.79 1.19 6.19
C VAL A 8 4.87 -0.31 6.45
N VAL A 9 4.00 -0.82 7.33
CA VAL A 9 3.93 -2.26 7.63
C VAL A 9 2.71 -2.88 6.96
N GLY A 10 2.95 -3.61 5.86
CA GLY A 10 1.97 -4.41 5.12
C GLY A 10 1.80 -3.99 3.66
N GLY A 11 2.10 -4.90 2.73
CA GLY A 11 2.02 -4.70 1.27
C GLY A 11 0.63 -4.93 0.66
N GLY A 12 -0.43 -4.57 1.38
CA GLY A 12 -1.81 -4.59 0.88
C GLY A 12 -2.17 -3.31 0.11
N LEU A 13 -3.40 -3.21 -0.40
CA LEU A 13 -3.87 -2.02 -1.13
C LEU A 13 -3.62 -0.70 -0.35
N ALA A 14 -3.95 -0.69 0.94
CA ALA A 14 -3.79 0.49 1.79
C ALA A 14 -2.31 0.87 1.99
N GLY A 15 -1.45 -0.11 2.31
CA GLY A 15 -0.04 0.13 2.56
C GLY A 15 0.71 0.57 1.31
N LEU A 16 0.48 -0.10 0.17
CA LEU A 16 1.08 0.33 -1.10
C LEU A 16 0.59 1.72 -1.52
N ARG A 17 -0.71 2.03 -1.33
CA ARG A 17 -1.23 3.35 -1.66
C ARG A 17 -0.62 4.44 -0.77
N ALA A 18 -0.44 4.16 0.52
CA ALA A 18 0.23 5.07 1.44
C ALA A 18 1.71 5.26 1.07
N ALA A 19 2.44 4.18 0.78
CA ALA A 19 3.84 4.24 0.40
C ALA A 19 4.07 5.09 -0.86
N VAL A 20 3.28 4.85 -1.91
CA VAL A 20 3.33 5.65 -3.16
C VAL A 20 2.92 7.11 -2.92
N GLY A 21 1.92 7.35 -2.05
CA GLY A 21 1.48 8.73 -1.74
C GLY A 21 2.52 9.55 -0.96
N LEU A 22 3.45 8.88 -0.27
CA LEU A 22 4.48 9.52 0.56
C LEU A 22 5.85 9.59 -0.14
N SER A 23 6.12 8.68 -1.08
CA SER A 23 7.43 8.53 -1.74
C SER A 23 7.88 9.74 -2.55
N ASP A 24 6.97 10.63 -2.94
CA ASP A 24 7.32 11.86 -3.66
C ASP A 24 8.07 12.88 -2.80
N ARG A 25 8.03 12.72 -1.47
CA ARG A 25 8.52 13.74 -0.53
C ARG A 25 9.31 13.19 0.66
N TRP A 26 9.22 11.89 0.94
CA TRP A 26 9.83 11.23 2.10
C TRP A 26 10.57 9.98 1.62
N ASP A 27 11.63 9.59 2.33
CA ASP A 27 12.20 8.25 2.18
C ASP A 27 11.29 7.23 2.89
N VAL A 28 10.70 6.32 2.12
CA VAL A 28 9.67 5.39 2.59
C VAL A 28 10.11 3.96 2.40
N ALA A 29 10.14 3.20 3.49
CA ALA A 29 10.23 1.75 3.46
C ALA A 29 8.86 1.11 3.61
N GLU A 30 8.62 0.06 2.82
CA GLU A 30 7.51 -0.86 3.00
C GLU A 30 8.06 -2.23 3.41
N ILE A 31 7.44 -2.84 4.41
CA ILE A 31 7.76 -4.20 4.83
C ILE A 31 6.50 -5.05 4.90
N SER A 32 6.57 -6.24 4.32
CA SER A 32 5.47 -7.20 4.30
C SER A 32 5.97 -8.62 4.54
N LYS A 33 5.11 -9.42 5.20
CA LYS A 33 5.34 -10.85 5.43
C LYS A 33 5.42 -11.67 4.15
N VAL A 34 4.72 -11.23 3.11
CA VAL A 34 4.65 -11.89 1.79
C VAL A 34 4.87 -10.86 0.70
N HIS A 35 5.21 -11.32 -0.50
CA HIS A 35 5.28 -10.45 -1.68
C HIS A 35 3.97 -9.64 -1.83
N PRO A 36 3.99 -8.32 -2.07
CA PRO A 36 2.79 -7.46 -2.00
C PRO A 36 1.60 -7.93 -2.86
N VAL A 37 1.88 -8.46 -4.07
CA VAL A 37 0.86 -9.04 -4.96
C VAL A 37 0.13 -10.28 -4.40
N ARG A 38 0.61 -10.86 -3.29
CA ARG A 38 -0.02 -11.96 -2.55
C ARG A 38 -0.77 -11.50 -1.30
N SER A 39 -0.96 -10.20 -1.12
CA SER A 39 -1.84 -9.69 -0.06
C SER A 39 -3.29 -10.15 -0.27
N HIS A 40 -4.07 -10.26 0.80
CA HIS A 40 -5.45 -10.71 0.71
C HIS A 40 -6.35 -9.76 -0.08
N SER A 41 -5.92 -8.49 -0.26
CA SER A 41 -6.57 -7.56 -1.17
C SER A 41 -6.69 -8.09 -2.60
N GLY A 42 -5.77 -8.93 -3.05
CA GLY A 42 -5.84 -9.58 -4.38
C GLY A 42 -6.97 -10.60 -4.52
N ALA A 43 -7.62 -11.01 -3.43
CA ALA A 43 -8.77 -11.92 -3.45
C ALA A 43 -10.12 -11.20 -3.68
N ALA A 44 -10.14 -9.87 -3.79
CA ALA A 44 -11.37 -9.13 -4.05
C ALA A 44 -11.94 -9.47 -5.44
N GLN A 45 -13.23 -9.82 -5.51
CA GLN A 45 -13.89 -10.28 -6.74
C GLN A 45 -15.04 -9.39 -7.21
N GLY A 46 -15.68 -8.64 -6.31
CA GLY A 46 -16.86 -7.83 -6.64
C GLY A 46 -16.50 -6.51 -7.33
N GLY A 47 -15.83 -5.62 -6.59
CA GLY A 47 -15.47 -4.28 -7.06
C GLY A 47 -15.29 -3.31 -5.91
N MET A 48 -15.12 -2.03 -6.23
CA MET A 48 -15.01 -0.95 -5.25
C MET A 48 -16.16 0.04 -5.47
N ASN A 49 -16.98 0.27 -4.45
CA ASN A 49 -18.06 1.24 -4.52
C ASN A 49 -17.50 2.66 -4.59
N ALA A 50 -18.02 3.46 -5.53
CA ALA A 50 -17.73 4.89 -5.64
C ALA A 50 -18.97 5.62 -6.19
N ALA A 51 -19.35 6.73 -5.57
CA ALA A 51 -20.48 7.57 -6.00
C ALA A 51 -20.05 8.51 -7.14
N LEU A 52 -19.70 7.93 -8.30
CA LEU A 52 -19.06 8.70 -9.36
C LEU A 52 -20.01 9.69 -10.07
N GLY A 53 -21.28 9.32 -10.27
CA GLY A 53 -22.35 10.23 -10.71
C GLY A 53 -22.03 11.04 -11.98
N ASN A 54 -21.16 10.51 -12.84
CA ASN A 54 -20.48 11.19 -13.93
C ASN A 54 -20.75 10.56 -15.30
#